data_AF-A0A1S1V8Y0-F1
#
_entry.id   AF-A0A1S1V8Y0-F1
#
_cell.length_a   1.000
_cell.length_b   1.000
_cell.length_c   1.000
_cell.angle_alpha   90.00
_cell.angle_beta   90.00
_cell.angle_gamma   90.00
#
_symmetry.space_group_name_H-M   'P 1'
#
loop_
_entity.id
_entity.type
_entity.pdbx_description
1 polymer ?
#
loop_
_entity_poly.entity_id
_entity_poly.type
_entity_poly.pdbx_seq_one_letter_code
_entity_poly.pdbx_strand_id
1 'polypeptide(L)'
;MLPIQFMPVKYNFNKGTNKPKYIVIHDTGNPTASAENHFRYFNGGNRGASAHYFIDQDNIIQIIRDEDSAWHVGDGRGKYGITNSNSIGIEICLPGNKERSVAHAIDLTVELMQKHNIPLDRVVRHYDASRKYCPNFMRSDNWAKWIEFKARVANQLGGNGMKEQDIRNIVRDEMKQLMLGESQIRALVKSEVDKAVKQSKYDTAGTVDTHWAYKDLVELNTRLSQAGAPGISSTNLNDLATRGEVIRMLNISTKTGCSCK
;
A
#
# COMPACT_ATOMS: atom_id res chain seq x y z
N MET A 1 -3.21 -14.85 -9.96
CA MET A 1 -4.52 -14.25 -10.22
C MET A 1 -5.64 -15.28 -10.30
N LEU A 2 -6.74 -15.00 -9.62
CA LEU A 2 -8.02 -15.72 -9.75
C LEU A 2 -8.70 -15.43 -11.10
N PRO A 3 -9.55 -16.33 -11.62
CA PRO A 3 -10.37 -16.03 -12.79
C PRO A 3 -11.37 -14.91 -12.49
N ILE A 4 -11.54 -13.98 -13.45
CA ILE A 4 -12.55 -12.94 -13.40
C ILE A 4 -13.91 -13.55 -13.76
N GLN A 5 -14.87 -13.44 -12.85
CA GLN A 5 -16.26 -13.85 -13.07
C GLN A 5 -17.07 -12.66 -13.57
N PHE A 6 -17.42 -12.65 -14.86
CA PHE A 6 -18.25 -11.59 -15.42
C PHE A 6 -19.74 -11.87 -15.19
N MET A 7 -20.37 -11.06 -14.36
CA MET A 7 -21.75 -11.17 -13.90
C MET A 7 -22.49 -9.84 -14.12
N PRO A 8 -22.86 -9.50 -15.36
CA PRO A 8 -23.37 -8.17 -15.70
C PRO A 8 -24.71 -7.86 -15.01
N VAL A 9 -24.80 -6.66 -14.44
CA VAL A 9 -26.05 -6.12 -13.87
C VAL A 9 -26.86 -5.32 -14.90
N LYS A 10 -28.13 -5.06 -14.61
CA LYS A 10 -29.04 -4.28 -15.48
C LYS A 10 -29.12 -2.78 -15.15
N TYR A 11 -28.61 -2.36 -14.00
CA TYR A 11 -28.78 -1.01 -13.46
C TYR A 11 -27.42 -0.43 -13.03
N ASN A 12 -27.40 0.86 -12.70
CA ASN A 12 -26.26 1.55 -12.07
C ASN A 12 -25.04 1.81 -12.96
N PHE A 13 -25.23 2.04 -14.27
CA PHE A 13 -24.14 2.43 -15.16
C PHE A 13 -24.65 3.23 -16.35
N ASN A 14 -23.74 3.92 -17.03
CA ASN A 14 -24.00 4.52 -18.34
C ASN A 14 -23.27 3.71 -19.42
N LYS A 15 -24.01 3.26 -20.44
CA LYS A 15 -23.50 2.34 -21.45
C LYS A 15 -22.56 3.03 -22.44
N GLY A 16 -21.36 2.47 -22.66
CA GLY A 16 -20.40 2.90 -23.67
C GLY A 16 -19.78 4.28 -23.43
N THR A 17 -19.92 4.83 -22.23
CA THR A 17 -19.45 6.18 -21.92
C THR A 17 -18.09 6.22 -21.24
N ASN A 18 -17.54 5.07 -20.82
CA ASN A 18 -16.27 5.06 -20.10
C ASN A 18 -15.10 5.07 -21.08
N LYS A 19 -14.13 5.94 -20.79
CA LYS A 19 -12.82 5.98 -21.45
C LYS A 19 -11.75 5.90 -20.36
N PRO A 20 -11.46 4.69 -19.83
CA PRO A 20 -10.59 4.53 -18.68
C PRO A 20 -9.24 5.21 -18.85
N LYS A 21 -8.93 6.10 -17.91
CA LYS A 21 -7.61 6.72 -17.73
C LYS A 21 -7.05 6.45 -16.34
N TYR A 22 -7.93 6.10 -15.39
CA TYR A 22 -7.59 5.86 -13.99
C TYR A 22 -8.15 4.52 -13.53
N ILE A 23 -7.48 3.91 -12.56
CA ILE A 23 -8.04 2.82 -11.75
C ILE A 23 -8.19 3.37 -10.34
N VAL A 24 -9.40 3.33 -9.81
CA VAL A 24 -9.72 3.85 -8.48
C VAL A 24 -9.94 2.68 -7.55
N ILE A 25 -9.14 2.60 -6.49
CA ILE A 25 -9.24 1.59 -5.45
C ILE A 25 -10.18 2.10 -4.35
N HIS A 26 -11.11 1.23 -3.96
CA HIS A 26 -12.11 1.42 -2.93
C HIS A 26 -12.07 0.28 -1.92
N ASP A 27 -12.77 0.48 -0.81
CA ASP A 27 -13.29 -0.63 -0.01
C ASP A 27 -14.76 -0.44 0.26
N THR A 28 -15.45 -1.57 0.45
CA THR A 28 -16.90 -1.58 0.48
C THR A 28 -17.48 -0.90 1.73
N GLY A 29 -16.65 -0.63 2.75
CA GLY A 29 -17.09 -0.18 4.07
C GLY A 29 -18.01 -1.18 4.79
N ASN A 30 -18.24 -2.36 4.22
CA ASN A 30 -19.16 -3.37 4.74
C ASN A 30 -18.37 -4.56 5.30
N PRO A 31 -18.34 -4.73 6.64
CA PRO A 31 -17.52 -5.75 7.28
C PRO A 31 -18.05 -7.18 7.12
N THR A 32 -19.25 -7.37 6.57
CA THR A 32 -19.92 -8.70 6.50
C THR A 32 -20.33 -9.15 5.10
N ALA A 33 -20.28 -8.28 4.08
CA ALA A 33 -20.71 -8.62 2.73
C ALA A 33 -19.55 -9.07 1.82
N SER A 34 -19.70 -10.26 1.21
CA SER A 34 -18.79 -10.79 0.19
C SER A 34 -18.96 -10.10 -1.16
N ALA A 35 -18.08 -10.41 -2.12
CA ALA A 35 -18.22 -9.92 -3.50
C ALA A 35 -19.56 -10.35 -4.11
N GLU A 36 -20.00 -11.58 -3.84
CA GLU A 36 -21.29 -12.09 -4.32
C GLU A 36 -22.48 -11.37 -3.66
N ASN A 37 -22.39 -11.01 -2.37
CA ASN A 37 -23.42 -10.21 -1.72
C ASN A 37 -23.56 -8.84 -2.39
N HIS A 38 -22.44 -8.20 -2.73
CA HIS A 38 -22.46 -6.93 -3.46
C HIS A 38 -23.03 -7.07 -4.88
N PHE A 39 -22.66 -8.13 -5.61
CA PHE A 39 -23.30 -8.44 -6.89
C PHE A 39 -24.83 -8.55 -6.75
N ARG A 40 -25.32 -9.37 -5.81
CA ARG A 40 -26.76 -9.54 -5.58
C ARG A 40 -27.45 -8.21 -5.25
N TYR A 41 -26.80 -7.36 -4.46
CA TYR A 41 -27.32 -6.04 -4.08
C TYR A 41 -27.50 -5.10 -5.29
N PHE A 42 -26.48 -4.98 -6.14
CA PHE A 42 -26.52 -4.11 -7.33
C PHE A 42 -27.35 -4.72 -8.47
N ASN A 43 -27.47 -6.05 -8.54
CA ASN A 43 -28.34 -6.72 -9.50
C ASN A 43 -29.83 -6.56 -9.15
N GLY A 44 -30.15 -6.41 -7.86
CA GLY A 44 -31.52 -6.29 -7.36
C GLY A 44 -32.22 -4.95 -7.62
N GLY A 45 -31.55 -3.95 -8.21
CA GLY A 45 -32.20 -2.69 -8.59
C GLY A 45 -31.26 -1.49 -8.75
N ASN A 46 -31.85 -0.34 -9.08
CA ASN A 46 -31.13 0.93 -9.13
C ASN A 46 -30.83 1.43 -7.70
N ARG A 47 -29.55 1.71 -7.44
CA ARG A 47 -28.97 2.15 -6.16
C ARG A 47 -28.35 3.54 -6.24
N GLY A 48 -28.26 4.13 -7.44
CA GLY A 48 -27.57 5.40 -7.64
C GLY A 48 -26.05 5.35 -7.40
N ALA A 49 -25.48 4.14 -7.33
CA ALA A 49 -24.06 3.87 -7.14
C ALA A 49 -23.71 2.48 -7.68
N SER A 50 -22.44 2.25 -7.99
CA SER A 50 -21.89 0.94 -8.38
C SER A 50 -20.37 1.01 -8.48
N ALA A 51 -19.71 -0.14 -8.67
CA ALA A 51 -18.32 -0.24 -9.09
C ALA A 51 -18.20 -1.30 -10.19
N HIS A 52 -17.05 -1.36 -10.87
CA HIS A 52 -16.85 -2.33 -11.95
C HIS A 52 -16.56 -3.72 -11.37
N TYR A 53 -15.72 -3.77 -10.33
CA TYR A 53 -15.23 -5.00 -9.73
C TYR A 53 -15.46 -5.03 -8.22
N PHE A 54 -15.83 -6.20 -7.70
CA PHE A 54 -15.85 -6.53 -6.28
C PHE A 54 -14.92 -7.72 -6.03
N ILE A 55 -14.05 -7.60 -5.03
CA ILE A 55 -12.99 -8.58 -4.75
C ILE A 55 -13.04 -8.99 -3.29
N ASP A 56 -13.11 -10.29 -3.04
CA ASP A 56 -12.87 -10.88 -1.72
C ASP A 56 -11.73 -11.91 -1.78
N GLN A 57 -11.51 -12.65 -0.69
CA GLN A 57 -10.40 -13.60 -0.57
C GLN A 57 -10.46 -14.77 -1.58
N ASP A 58 -11.65 -15.04 -2.14
CA ASP A 58 -11.97 -16.22 -2.96
C ASP A 58 -12.46 -15.83 -4.37
N ASN A 59 -12.88 -14.59 -4.62
CA ASN A 59 -13.54 -14.18 -5.86
C ASN A 59 -13.05 -12.82 -6.39
N ILE A 60 -13.01 -12.71 -7.72
CA ILE A 60 -13.01 -11.44 -8.46
C ILE A 60 -14.28 -11.42 -9.32
N ILE A 61 -15.24 -10.57 -8.99
CA ILE A 61 -16.51 -10.46 -9.72
C ILE A 61 -16.57 -9.12 -10.44
N GLN A 62 -16.70 -9.16 -11.77
CA GLN A 62 -16.94 -8.00 -12.61
C GLN A 62 -18.44 -7.87 -12.88
N ILE A 63 -19.04 -6.75 -12.48
CA ILE A 63 -20.49 -6.53 -12.65
C ILE A 63 -20.84 -5.51 -13.72
N ILE A 64 -19.89 -4.65 -14.09
CA ILE A 64 -20.03 -3.63 -15.14
C ILE A 64 -18.81 -3.75 -16.07
N ARG A 65 -19.05 -3.65 -17.38
CA ARG A 65 -17.99 -3.73 -18.40
C ARG A 65 -17.10 -2.49 -18.33
N ASP A 66 -15.83 -2.63 -18.67
CA ASP A 66 -14.86 -1.53 -18.56
C ASP A 66 -15.23 -0.31 -19.43
N GLU A 67 -15.91 -0.53 -20.56
CA GLU A 67 -16.40 0.52 -21.47
C GLU A 67 -17.67 1.23 -20.97
N ASP A 68 -18.34 0.70 -19.95
CA ASP A 68 -19.53 1.28 -19.33
C ASP A 68 -19.12 2.05 -18.07
N SER A 69 -19.67 3.25 -17.85
CA SER A 69 -19.32 4.04 -16.67
C SER A 69 -20.09 3.56 -15.45
N ALA A 70 -19.42 2.90 -14.50
CA ALA A 70 -19.95 2.68 -13.16
C ALA A 70 -20.07 4.01 -12.38
N TRP A 71 -20.87 4.04 -11.32
CA TRP A 71 -21.15 5.24 -10.53
C TRP A 71 -20.45 5.18 -9.15
N HIS A 72 -19.12 5.31 -9.12
CA HIS A 72 -18.29 5.09 -7.93
C HIS A 72 -17.58 6.34 -7.38
N VAL A 73 -17.41 7.41 -8.16
CA VAL A 73 -16.63 8.63 -7.78
C VAL A 73 -17.38 9.95 -8.09
N GLY A 74 -18.72 9.92 -8.08
CA GLY A 74 -19.55 11.08 -8.45
C GLY A 74 -19.58 12.21 -7.41
N ASP A 75 -19.23 11.93 -6.16
CA ASP A 75 -19.25 12.85 -5.02
C ASP A 75 -18.23 14.00 -5.14
N GLY A 76 -17.14 13.80 -5.90
CA GLY A 76 -16.15 14.84 -6.20
C GLY A 76 -16.54 15.77 -7.35
N ARG A 77 -17.65 15.51 -8.06
CA ARG A 77 -18.12 16.24 -9.25
C ARG A 77 -17.03 16.49 -10.31
N GLY A 78 -16.04 15.60 -10.38
CA GLY A 78 -14.90 15.71 -11.31
C GLY A 78 -13.89 16.81 -10.99
N LYS A 79 -13.94 17.44 -9.80
CA LYS A 79 -13.06 18.55 -9.40
C LYS A 79 -11.57 18.25 -9.56
N TYR A 80 -11.18 16.98 -9.41
CA TYR A 80 -9.79 16.52 -9.47
C TYR A 80 -9.46 15.79 -10.79
N GLY A 81 -10.31 15.92 -11.81
CA GLY A 81 -10.10 15.31 -13.12
C GLY A 81 -10.35 13.79 -13.19
N ILE A 82 -10.71 13.16 -12.06
CA ILE A 82 -11.12 11.75 -11.97
C ILE A 82 -12.65 11.70 -11.93
N THR A 83 -13.27 10.96 -12.84
CA THR A 83 -14.73 10.88 -13.02
C THR A 83 -15.18 9.43 -13.25
N ASN A 84 -16.47 9.18 -13.08
CA ASN A 84 -17.11 7.90 -13.44
C ASN A 84 -16.88 7.50 -14.91
N SER A 85 -16.69 8.48 -15.80
CA SER A 85 -16.53 8.27 -17.25
C SER A 85 -15.09 8.18 -17.73
N ASN A 86 -14.12 8.26 -16.82
CA ASN A 86 -12.71 8.07 -17.16
C ASN A 86 -11.97 7.13 -16.19
N SER A 87 -12.70 6.30 -15.45
CA SER A 87 -12.09 5.44 -14.44
C SER A 87 -12.77 4.09 -14.30
N ILE A 88 -11.98 3.10 -13.85
CA ILE A 88 -12.44 1.78 -13.44
C ILE A 88 -12.41 1.73 -11.92
N GLY A 89 -13.48 1.23 -11.30
CA GLY A 89 -13.64 1.15 -9.85
C GLY A 89 -13.49 -0.28 -9.35
N ILE A 90 -12.56 -0.50 -8.43
CA ILE A 90 -12.31 -1.78 -7.77
C ILE A 90 -12.66 -1.66 -6.28
N GLU A 91 -13.61 -2.45 -5.82
CA GLU A 91 -14.07 -2.52 -4.43
C GLU A 91 -13.47 -3.73 -3.71
N ILE A 92 -12.60 -3.48 -2.73
CA ILE A 92 -12.08 -4.53 -1.85
C ILE A 92 -13.10 -4.82 -0.76
N CYS A 93 -13.66 -6.04 -0.73
CA CYS A 93 -14.56 -6.50 0.31
C CYS A 93 -13.79 -6.78 1.60
N LEU A 94 -14.37 -6.36 2.73
CA LEU A 94 -13.74 -6.41 4.05
C LEU A 94 -13.84 -7.74 4.83
N PRO A 95 -14.81 -8.65 4.59
CA PRO A 95 -14.86 -9.92 5.31
C PRO A 95 -13.68 -10.84 4.99
N GLY A 96 -13.44 -11.80 5.88
CA GLY A 96 -12.44 -12.86 5.66
C GLY A 96 -10.99 -12.37 5.73
N ASN A 97 -10.13 -13.04 4.97
CA ASN A 97 -8.71 -12.74 4.87
C ASN A 97 -8.47 -11.54 3.94
N LYS A 98 -8.43 -10.36 4.55
CA LYS A 98 -8.19 -9.09 3.85
C LYS A 98 -6.88 -9.05 3.07
N GLU A 99 -5.83 -9.72 3.56
CA GLU A 99 -4.54 -9.74 2.86
C GLU A 99 -4.64 -10.50 1.54
N ARG A 100 -5.42 -11.59 1.49
CA ARG A 100 -5.74 -12.28 0.24
C ARG A 100 -6.59 -11.41 -0.69
N SER A 101 -7.62 -10.72 -0.18
CA SER A 101 -8.41 -9.80 -0.99
C SER A 101 -7.54 -8.68 -1.60
N VAL A 102 -6.60 -8.14 -0.82
CA VAL A 102 -5.62 -7.14 -1.28
C VAL A 102 -4.70 -7.71 -2.36
N ALA A 103 -4.18 -8.92 -2.19
CA ALA A 103 -3.35 -9.57 -3.19
C ALA A 103 -4.10 -9.76 -4.53
N HIS A 104 -5.36 -10.18 -4.50
CA HIS A 104 -6.19 -10.29 -5.70
C HIS A 104 -6.50 -8.94 -6.33
N ALA A 105 -6.68 -7.90 -5.52
CA ALA A 105 -6.85 -6.53 -6.01
C ALA A 105 -5.58 -6.00 -6.71
N ILE A 106 -4.40 -6.36 -6.21
CA ILE A 106 -3.11 -6.04 -6.86
C ILE A 106 -3.03 -6.76 -8.21
N ASP A 107 -3.32 -8.06 -8.25
CA ASP A 107 -3.32 -8.84 -9.49
C ASP A 107 -4.24 -8.21 -10.55
N LEU A 108 -5.50 -7.91 -10.18
CA LEU A 108 -6.45 -7.28 -11.09
C LEU A 108 -6.00 -5.88 -11.52
N THR A 109 -5.43 -5.09 -10.60
CA THR A 109 -4.94 -3.75 -10.92
C THR A 109 -3.86 -3.81 -12.00
N VAL A 110 -2.92 -4.75 -11.88
CA VAL A 110 -1.86 -4.97 -12.88
C VAL A 110 -2.46 -5.37 -14.23
N GLU A 111 -3.41 -6.30 -14.25
CA GLU A 111 -4.09 -6.71 -15.49
C GLU A 111 -4.79 -5.52 -16.16
N LEU A 112 -5.55 -4.73 -15.41
CA LEU A 112 -6.27 -3.57 -15.94
C LEU A 112 -5.34 -2.46 -16.42
N MET A 113 -4.21 -2.25 -15.74
CA MET A 113 -3.18 -1.32 -16.19
C MET A 113 -2.63 -1.72 -17.56
N GLN A 114 -2.29 -3.00 -17.73
CA GLN A 114 -1.79 -3.54 -18.99
C GLN A 114 -2.86 -3.48 -20.09
N LYS A 115 -4.08 -3.91 -19.78
CA LYS A 115 -5.22 -3.95 -20.72
C LYS A 115 -5.59 -2.58 -21.28
N HIS A 116 -5.56 -1.54 -20.44
CA HIS A 116 -6.00 -0.19 -20.80
C HIS A 116 -4.85 0.80 -20.98
N ASN A 117 -3.60 0.34 -20.91
CA ASN A 117 -2.40 1.18 -20.94
C ASN A 117 -2.45 2.33 -19.92
N ILE A 118 -2.84 2.02 -18.68
CA ILE A 118 -2.94 2.98 -17.59
C ILE A 118 -1.62 2.95 -16.79
N PRO A 119 -0.90 4.07 -16.69
CA PRO A 119 0.35 4.14 -15.92
C PRO A 119 0.09 4.08 -14.40
N LEU A 120 1.11 3.68 -13.64
CA LEU A 120 0.99 3.46 -12.21
C LEU A 120 0.53 4.71 -11.44
N ASP A 121 0.98 5.90 -11.83
CA ASP A 121 0.57 7.18 -11.21
C ASP A 121 -0.94 7.48 -11.36
N ARG A 122 -1.65 6.75 -12.22
CA ARG A 122 -3.11 6.81 -12.39
C ARG A 122 -3.88 5.67 -11.71
N VAL A 123 -3.19 4.86 -10.92
CA VAL A 123 -3.81 4.02 -9.88
C VAL A 123 -3.96 4.87 -8.63
N VAL A 124 -5.19 5.22 -8.28
CA VAL A 124 -5.53 6.26 -7.29
C VAL A 124 -6.56 5.75 -6.28
N ARG A 125 -6.74 6.47 -5.18
CA ARG A 125 -7.80 6.21 -4.20
C ARG A 125 -9.06 6.99 -4.56
N HIS A 126 -10.21 6.60 -4.04
CA HIS A 126 -11.39 7.48 -4.04
C HIS A 126 -11.07 8.82 -3.36
N TYR A 127 -10.23 8.81 -2.32
CA TYR A 127 -9.74 10.03 -1.68
C TYR A 127 -9.11 11.03 -2.66
N ASP A 128 -8.40 10.56 -3.68
CA ASP A 128 -7.78 11.43 -4.67
C ASP A 128 -8.82 12.02 -5.65
N ALA A 129 -9.93 11.30 -5.86
CA ALA A 129 -11.03 11.71 -6.75
C ALA A 129 -12.05 12.66 -6.11
N SER A 130 -12.26 12.60 -4.78
CA SER A 130 -13.30 13.39 -4.11
C SER A 130 -12.97 13.88 -2.69
N ARG A 131 -11.84 13.46 -2.11
CA ARG A 131 -11.51 13.60 -0.67
C ARG A 131 -12.36 12.76 0.28
N LYS A 132 -13.21 11.86 -0.23
CA LYS A 132 -13.83 10.83 0.60
C LYS A 132 -12.77 9.92 1.18
N TYR A 133 -12.84 9.62 2.48
CA TYR A 133 -11.94 8.68 3.15
C TYR A 133 -12.21 7.24 2.72
N CYS A 134 -11.81 6.90 1.50
CA CYS A 134 -11.92 5.60 0.89
C CYS A 134 -10.66 5.35 0.01
N PRO A 135 -9.98 4.19 0.13
CA PRO A 135 -10.30 3.07 1.01
C PRO A 135 -9.95 3.36 2.49
N ASN A 136 -10.97 3.36 3.36
CA ASN A 136 -10.84 3.64 4.78
C ASN A 136 -9.96 2.60 5.51
N PHE A 137 -9.99 1.32 5.12
CA PHE A 137 -9.17 0.31 5.81
C PHE A 137 -7.66 0.49 5.57
N MET A 138 -7.28 1.26 4.54
CA MET A 138 -5.89 1.64 4.25
C MET A 138 -5.53 3.03 4.79
N ARG A 139 -6.46 3.76 5.42
CA ARG A 139 -6.27 5.16 5.84
C ARG A 139 -5.35 5.34 7.03
N SER A 140 -5.31 4.37 7.95
CA SER A 140 -4.52 4.46 9.18
C SER A 140 -3.04 4.67 8.88
N ASP A 141 -2.31 5.21 9.85
CA ASP A 141 -0.86 5.40 9.77
C ASP A 141 -0.44 6.22 8.54
N ASN A 142 -1.19 7.30 8.30
CA ASN A 142 -1.01 8.21 7.17
C ASN A 142 -0.95 7.49 5.81
N TRP A 143 -1.90 6.58 5.57
CA TRP A 143 -2.02 5.83 4.32
C TRP A 143 -0.88 4.83 4.06
N ALA A 144 -0.20 4.31 5.08
CA ALA A 144 0.90 3.35 4.93
C ALA A 144 0.51 2.12 4.08
N LYS A 145 -0.69 1.55 4.29
CA LYS A 145 -1.18 0.40 3.51
C LYS A 145 -1.45 0.72 2.05
N TRP A 146 -1.83 1.96 1.74
CA TRP A 146 -1.98 2.40 0.36
C TRP A 146 -0.62 2.46 -0.35
N ILE A 147 0.39 2.98 0.34
CA ILE A 147 1.77 3.03 -0.18
C ILE A 147 2.28 1.60 -0.42
N GLU A 148 2.02 0.68 0.52
CA GLU A 148 2.35 -0.74 0.36
C GLU A 148 1.64 -1.36 -0.85
N PHE A 149 0.33 -1.12 -1.02
CA PHE A 149 -0.43 -1.58 -2.17
C PHE A 149 0.20 -1.11 -3.48
N LYS A 150 0.49 0.19 -3.60
CA LYS A 150 1.13 0.79 -4.79
C LYS A 150 2.52 0.22 -5.06
N ALA A 151 3.32 0.00 -4.01
CA ALA A 151 4.63 -0.63 -4.14
C ALA A 151 4.53 -2.08 -4.63
N ARG A 152 3.53 -2.84 -4.16
CA ARG A 152 3.30 -4.22 -4.62
C ARG A 152 2.82 -4.28 -6.06
N VAL A 153 1.94 -3.37 -6.48
CA VAL A 153 1.57 -3.21 -7.90
C VAL A 153 2.82 -2.88 -8.74
N ALA A 154 3.65 -1.95 -8.29
CA ALA A 154 4.90 -1.57 -8.96
C ALA A 154 5.88 -2.75 -9.08
N ASN A 155 6.07 -3.52 -8.00
CA ASN A 155 6.94 -4.70 -7.98
C ASN A 155 6.44 -5.78 -8.94
N GLN A 156 5.13 -6.01 -9.00
CA GLN A 156 4.55 -7.00 -9.89
C GLN A 156 4.64 -6.58 -11.37
N LEU A 157 4.57 -5.27 -11.66
CA LEU A 157 4.94 -4.73 -12.97
C LEU A 157 6.46 -4.86 -13.23
N GLY A 158 7.27 -4.72 -12.18
CA GLY A 158 8.73 -4.82 -12.19
C GLY A 158 9.25 -6.22 -12.50
N GLY A 159 8.54 -7.27 -12.09
CA GLY A 159 8.75 -8.66 -12.54
C GLY A 159 8.57 -8.84 -14.05
N ASN A 160 8.02 -7.83 -14.75
CA ASN A 160 7.91 -7.69 -16.19
C ASN A 160 8.77 -6.53 -16.78
N GLY A 161 9.77 -5.99 -16.05
CA GLY A 161 10.82 -5.12 -16.62
C GLY A 161 10.99 -3.68 -16.10
N MET A 162 10.50 -3.33 -14.89
CA MET A 162 10.74 -2.00 -14.28
C MET A 162 11.91 -2.04 -13.28
N LYS A 163 12.82 -1.06 -13.32
CA LYS A 163 14.03 -1.05 -12.47
C LYS A 163 13.68 -0.67 -11.03
N GLU A 164 14.37 -1.26 -10.06
CA GLU A 164 14.18 -0.99 -8.61
C GLU A 164 14.23 0.50 -8.26
N GLN A 165 15.10 1.26 -8.93
CA GLN A 165 15.23 2.70 -8.73
C GLN A 165 13.94 3.46 -9.11
N ASP A 166 13.22 3.00 -10.14
CA ASP A 166 11.97 3.64 -10.59
C ASP A 166 10.86 3.40 -9.57
N ILE A 167 10.79 2.19 -9.00
CA ILE A 167 9.85 1.86 -7.91
C ILE A 167 10.15 2.73 -6.68
N ARG A 168 11.44 2.86 -6.31
CA ARG A 168 11.87 3.76 -5.23
C ARG A 168 11.49 5.22 -5.51
N ASN A 169 11.57 5.67 -6.75
CA ASN A 169 11.22 7.04 -7.14
C ASN A 169 9.71 7.28 -7.04
N ILE A 170 8.88 6.36 -7.56
CA ILE A 170 7.42 6.46 -7.51
C ILE A 170 6.91 6.48 -6.06
N VAL A 171 7.36 5.52 -5.25
CA VAL A 171 7.02 5.46 -3.83
C VAL A 171 7.47 6.74 -3.13
N ARG A 172 8.70 7.21 -3.39
CA ARG A 172 9.20 8.47 -2.81
C ARG A 172 8.33 9.66 -3.18
N ASP A 173 7.89 9.78 -4.43
CA ASP A 173 7.16 10.95 -4.90
C ASP A 173 5.70 10.94 -4.44
N GLU A 174 5.04 9.78 -4.38
CA GLU A 174 3.73 9.66 -3.71
C GLU A 174 3.82 10.01 -2.23
N MET A 175 4.88 9.56 -1.55
CA MET A 175 5.13 9.92 -0.17
C MET A 175 5.42 11.42 -0.02
N LYS A 176 6.17 12.06 -0.91
CA LYS A 176 6.34 13.53 -0.87
C LYS A 176 5.01 14.27 -1.01
N GLN A 177 4.11 13.81 -1.88
CA GLN A 177 2.77 14.40 -2.07
C GLN A 177 1.87 14.20 -0.83
N LEU A 178 2.05 13.11 -0.09
CA LEU A 178 1.39 12.85 1.20
C LEU A 178 2.05 13.57 2.39
N MET A 179 3.30 14.04 2.24
CA MET A 179 4.19 14.49 3.32
C MET A 179 4.62 15.95 3.19
N LEU A 180 3.72 16.83 2.73
CA LEU A 180 3.80 18.25 3.11
C LEU A 180 3.47 18.36 4.61
N GLY A 181 4.39 17.88 5.48
CA GLY A 181 4.27 17.82 6.93
C GLY A 181 5.23 16.84 7.64
N GLU A 182 6.45 17.31 7.91
CA GLU A 182 7.37 17.00 9.04
C GLU A 182 8.15 15.67 9.19
N SER A 183 9.34 15.85 9.78
CA SER A 183 10.57 15.06 9.75
C SER A 183 10.54 13.69 10.44
N GLN A 184 9.58 13.44 11.33
CA GLN A 184 9.48 12.19 12.10
C GLN A 184 9.16 10.98 11.22
N ILE A 185 8.45 11.19 10.11
CA ILE A 185 8.03 10.10 9.24
C ILE A 185 9.18 9.62 8.34
N ARG A 186 10.14 10.49 8.00
CA ARG A 186 11.36 10.08 7.27
C ARG A 186 12.17 9.03 8.04
N ALA A 187 12.18 9.09 9.37
CA ALA A 187 12.84 8.12 10.22
C ALA A 187 12.09 6.76 10.25
N LEU A 188 10.76 6.80 10.28
CA LEU A 188 9.90 5.61 10.26
C LEU A 188 10.00 4.85 8.95
N VAL A 189 10.02 5.58 7.84
CA VAL A 189 10.13 5.03 6.47
C VAL A 189 11.47 4.36 6.24
N LYS A 190 12.56 4.97 6.73
CA LYS A 190 13.89 4.36 6.69
C LYS A 190 13.91 3.04 7.46
N SER A 191 13.28 2.98 8.63
CA SER A 191 13.19 1.77 9.46
C SER A 191 12.45 0.61 8.78
N GLU A 192 11.31 0.88 8.14
CA GLU A 192 10.53 -0.18 7.46
C GLU A 192 11.18 -0.66 6.17
N VAL A 193 11.84 0.23 5.42
CA VAL A 193 12.65 -0.15 4.26
C VAL A 193 13.85 -1.02 4.68
N ASP A 194 14.56 -0.64 5.75
CA ASP A 194 15.70 -1.40 6.26
C ASP A 194 15.29 -2.80 6.76
N LYS A 195 14.06 -2.97 7.30
CA LYS A 195 13.50 -4.27 7.70
C LYS A 195 13.13 -5.16 6.51
N ALA A 196 12.49 -4.59 5.49
CA ALA A 196 12.11 -5.32 4.28
C ALA A 196 13.35 -5.84 3.52
N VAL A 197 14.41 -5.04 3.48
CA VAL A 197 15.70 -5.43 2.90
C VAL A 197 16.35 -6.58 3.70
N LYS A 198 16.36 -6.52 5.03
CA LYS A 198 16.93 -7.59 5.88
C LYS A 198 16.19 -8.92 5.81
N GLN A 199 14.88 -8.92 5.62
CA GLN A 199 14.07 -10.16 5.58
C GLN A 199 14.20 -10.94 4.26
N SER A 200 14.82 -10.36 3.23
CA SER A 200 14.87 -10.93 1.87
C SER A 200 16.02 -11.92 1.60
N LYS A 201 16.81 -12.32 2.61
CA LYS A 201 17.93 -13.29 2.48
C LYS A 201 18.83 -13.02 1.25
N TYR A 202 19.29 -11.78 1.06
CA TYR A 202 20.40 -11.54 0.15
C TYR A 202 21.71 -11.99 0.80
N ASP A 203 22.42 -12.85 0.08
CA ASP A 203 23.72 -13.42 0.43
C ASP A 203 24.76 -12.33 0.69
N THR A 204 25.30 -12.34 1.91
CA THR A 204 26.37 -11.47 2.41
C THR A 204 27.72 -12.19 2.34
N ALA A 205 28.00 -12.96 1.29
CA ALA A 205 29.26 -13.67 1.10
C ALA A 205 30.42 -12.67 1.04
N GLY A 206 30.99 -12.42 2.23
CA GLY A 206 31.89 -11.33 2.51
C GLY A 206 33.20 -11.45 1.77
N THR A 207 33.73 -10.30 1.36
CA THR A 207 35.15 -9.99 1.48
C THR A 207 35.32 -8.47 1.58
N VAL A 208 36.08 -8.05 2.59
CA VAL A 208 36.72 -6.74 2.84
C VAL A 208 35.91 -5.55 3.45
N ASP A 209 36.30 -5.28 4.71
CA ASP A 209 36.45 -4.00 5.44
C ASP A 209 35.24 -3.24 6.03
N THR A 210 34.99 -3.45 7.34
CA THR A 210 34.08 -2.67 8.20
C THR A 210 34.63 -1.31 8.63
N HIS A 211 35.63 -0.78 7.92
CA HIS A 211 36.32 0.47 8.28
C HIS A 211 35.55 1.76 7.92
N TRP A 212 34.45 1.68 7.15
CA TRP A 212 33.71 2.86 6.69
C TRP A 212 32.67 3.36 7.71
N ALA A 213 31.96 2.46 8.40
CA ALA A 213 30.89 2.84 9.32
C ALA A 213 31.39 3.65 10.53
N TYR A 214 32.64 3.41 10.97
CA TYR A 214 33.26 4.17 12.06
C TYR A 214 33.72 5.56 11.60
N LYS A 215 34.23 5.67 10.37
CA LYS A 215 34.70 6.93 9.79
C LYS A 215 33.54 7.90 9.52
N ASP A 216 32.41 7.38 9.05
CA ASP A 216 31.19 8.16 8.83
C ASP A 216 30.56 8.65 10.14
N LEU A 217 30.66 7.87 11.21
CA LEU A 217 30.22 8.28 12.56
C LEU A 217 31.09 9.39 13.15
N VAL A 218 32.40 9.33 12.93
CA VAL A 218 33.35 10.39 13.34
C VAL A 218 33.10 11.66 12.52
N GLU A 219 32.94 11.55 11.20
CA GLU A 219 32.69 12.69 10.31
C GLU A 219 31.31 13.34 10.59
N LEU A 220 30.29 12.53 10.91
CA LEU A 220 28.99 13.01 11.36
C LEU A 220 29.10 13.78 12.68
N ASN A 221 29.83 13.26 13.67
CA ASN A 221 30.04 13.97 14.94
C ASN A 221 30.88 15.25 14.76
N THR A 222 31.83 15.28 13.82
CA THR A 222 32.56 16.51 13.45
C THR A 222 31.62 17.55 12.84
N ARG A 223 30.72 17.15 11.94
CA ARG A 223 29.74 18.07 11.30
C ARG A 223 28.68 18.56 12.28
N LEU A 224 28.24 17.71 13.22
CA LEU A 224 27.33 18.10 14.30
C LEU A 224 27.99 19.12 15.24
N SER A 225 29.25 18.90 15.61
CA SER A 225 30.02 19.85 16.43
C SER A 225 30.22 21.20 15.73
N GLN A 226 30.53 21.22 14.43
CA GLN A 226 30.62 22.44 13.62
C GLN A 226 29.28 23.18 13.47
N ALA A 227 28.17 22.46 13.55
CA ALA A 227 26.82 23.01 13.50
C ALA A 227 26.23 23.38 14.88
N GLY A 228 27.03 23.29 15.96
CA GLY A 228 26.59 23.60 17.33
C GLY A 228 25.60 22.58 17.92
N ALA A 229 25.46 21.40 17.30
CA ALA A 229 24.60 20.32 17.76
C ALA A 229 25.37 19.35 18.67
N PRO A 230 24.78 18.86 19.78
CA PRO A 230 25.43 17.86 20.64
C PRO A 230 25.67 16.57 19.85
N GLY A 231 26.89 16.03 19.93
CA GLY A 231 27.28 14.79 19.24
C GLY A 231 26.58 13.55 19.79
N ILE A 232 26.59 12.47 19.01
CA ILE A 232 25.98 11.19 19.37
C ILE A 232 26.96 10.41 20.25
N SER A 233 26.58 10.10 21.49
CA SER A 233 27.30 9.21 22.40
C SER A 233 26.96 7.75 22.07
N SER A 234 27.96 6.94 21.71
CA SER A 234 27.80 5.56 21.24
C SER A 234 27.93 4.49 22.34
N THR A 235 27.51 4.76 23.58
CA THR A 235 27.66 3.77 24.65
C THR A 235 26.36 3.05 24.96
N ASN A 236 26.32 1.75 24.61
CA ASN A 236 25.36 0.68 24.91
C ASN A 236 24.18 0.47 23.94
N LEU A 237 24.46 -0.31 22.88
CA LEU A 237 23.50 -0.93 21.97
C LEU A 237 23.28 -2.43 22.27
N ASN A 238 23.49 -2.86 23.51
CA ASN A 238 23.08 -4.18 23.98
C ASN A 238 21.87 -4.03 24.91
N ASP A 239 20.67 -4.04 24.34
CA ASP A 239 19.53 -4.84 24.82
C ASP A 239 18.30 -4.64 23.93
N LEU A 240 17.88 -5.72 23.28
CA LEU A 240 16.59 -5.87 22.60
C LEU A 240 15.52 -6.20 23.66
N ALA A 241 14.44 -5.43 23.74
CA ALA A 241 13.27 -5.85 24.51
C ALA A 241 11.99 -5.21 23.97
N THR A 242 10.95 -6.01 23.73
CA THR A 242 9.62 -5.45 23.46
C THR A 242 9.09 -4.78 24.73
N ARG A 243 8.25 -3.74 24.60
CA ARG A 243 7.75 -2.95 25.73
C ARG A 243 7.09 -3.78 26.85
N GLY A 244 6.54 -4.96 26.54
CA GLY A 244 5.99 -5.91 27.51
C GLY A 244 7.02 -6.86 28.15
N GLU A 245 8.14 -7.13 27.48
CA GLU A 245 9.26 -7.93 28.01
C GLU A 245 10.18 -7.10 28.92
N VAL A 246 10.36 -5.80 28.63
CA VAL A 246 11.07 -4.84 29.51
C VAL A 246 10.47 -4.80 30.92
N ILE A 247 9.14 -4.85 31.03
CA ILE A 247 8.44 -4.77 32.33
C ILE A 247 8.59 -6.07 33.15
N ARG A 248 8.79 -7.23 32.50
CA ARG A 248 9.02 -8.52 33.19
C ARG A 248 10.49 -8.76 33.56
N MET A 249 11.44 -8.27 32.77
CA MET A 249 12.89 -8.47 33.02
C MET A 249 13.42 -7.59 34.16
N LEU A 250 12.80 -6.45 34.45
CA LEU A 250 13.17 -5.60 35.60
C LEU A 250 12.93 -6.24 36.98
N ASN A 251 12.26 -7.41 37.04
CA ASN A 251 11.96 -8.10 38.29
C ASN A 251 12.57 -9.50 38.43
N ILE A 252 13.46 -9.96 37.53
CA ILE A 252 14.03 -11.31 37.63
C ILE A 252 15.51 -11.33 37.21
N SER A 253 16.40 -11.31 38.21
CA SER A 253 17.79 -11.78 38.17
C SER A 253 17.83 -13.04 39.04
N THR A 254 18.27 -14.21 38.58
CA THR A 254 19.69 -14.60 38.60
C THR A 254 19.87 -16.01 37.98
N LYS A 255 21.07 -16.25 37.43
CA LYS A 255 21.75 -17.54 37.14
C LYS A 255 21.70 -18.11 35.72
N THR A 256 22.63 -17.56 34.93
CA THR A 256 23.61 -18.18 34.02
C THR A 256 23.69 -19.71 33.92
N GLY A 257 23.85 -20.21 32.69
CA GLY A 257 24.35 -21.55 32.38
C GLY A 257 25.88 -21.72 32.52
N CYS A 258 26.31 -22.98 32.46
CA CYS A 258 27.67 -23.53 32.25
C CYS A 258 28.55 -22.77 31.22
N SER A 259 29.89 -22.83 31.14
CA SER A 259 30.98 -23.57 31.83
C SER A 259 32.37 -23.08 31.31
N CYS A 260 33.43 -23.30 32.09
CA CYS A 260 34.85 -23.53 31.72
C CYS A 260 35.74 -22.40 31.10
N LYS A 261 36.67 -21.88 31.91
CA LYS A 261 38.10 -22.26 31.94
C LYS A 261 38.56 -22.31 33.40
#